data_AF-A0A0C2FR41-F1
#
_entry.id   AF-A0A0C2FR41-F1
#
_cell.length_a   1.000
_cell.length_b   1.000
_cell.length_c   1.000
_cell.angle_alpha   90.00
_cell.angle_beta   90.00
_cell.angle_gamma   90.00
#
_symmetry.space_group_name_H-M   'P 1'
#
loop_
_entity.id
_entity.type
_entity.pdbx_description
1 polymer ?
#
loop_
_entity_poly.entity_id
_entity_poly.type
_entity_poly.pdbx_seq_one_letter_code
_entity_poly.pdbx_strand_id
1 'polypeptide(L)'
;LSSIAFAAQVPLEPSVTGVVEKLIQEATHSEIRDLLANSTAESPRVTSTTTTATTTTSSTTFTTSTSTEPTTTTTRTPLKAVRDTNWTSVECEEEATCYADADCGKGQCLGVFLGKCNCHACVANINCDSDSDCGGLRKACQDGICRCAKALATHGFPLYIDALTKFCSQRSCTETSDSCFGLPCGRGICSCK
;
A
#
# COMPACT_ATOMS: atom_id res chain seq x y z
N LEU A 1 -16.97 1.84 -79.14
CA LEU A 1 -15.59 1.87 -78.60
C LEU A 1 -15.73 2.01 -77.10
N SER A 2 -16.03 0.89 -76.43
CA SER A 2 -15.08 0.12 -75.58
C SER A 2 -15.04 0.72 -74.17
N SER A 3 -15.67 0.07 -73.18
CA SER A 3 -15.05 -0.95 -72.28
C SER A 3 -13.96 -0.29 -71.42
N ILE A 4 -13.81 -0.48 -70.10
CA ILE A 4 -13.91 -1.69 -69.26
C ILE A 4 -14.12 -1.22 -67.80
N ALA A 5 -14.79 -2.05 -67.00
CA ALA A 5 -14.97 -1.95 -65.55
C ALA A 5 -13.66 -2.13 -64.75
N PHE A 6 -13.62 -1.64 -63.51
CA PHE A 6 -12.90 -2.32 -62.43
C PHE A 6 -13.63 -2.10 -61.10
N ALA A 7 -14.26 -3.16 -60.62
CA ALA A 7 -14.74 -3.29 -59.26
C ALA A 7 -13.53 -3.56 -58.36
N ALA A 8 -13.32 -2.72 -57.34
CA ALA A 8 -12.39 -3.01 -56.26
C ALA A 8 -13.20 -3.52 -55.06
N GLN A 9 -13.15 -4.84 -54.86
CA GLN A 9 -13.53 -5.48 -53.61
C GLN A 9 -12.43 -5.17 -52.57
N VAL A 10 -12.81 -4.57 -51.45
CA VAL A 10 -11.93 -4.42 -50.29
C VAL A 10 -12.13 -5.63 -49.36
N PRO A 11 -11.05 -6.28 -48.87
CA PRO A 11 -11.15 -7.51 -48.09
C PRO A 11 -11.72 -7.32 -46.68
N LEU A 12 -12.38 -8.37 -46.22
CA LEU A 12 -12.89 -8.60 -44.87
C LEU A 12 -11.80 -8.48 -43.80
N GLU A 13 -12.21 -7.99 -42.63
CA GLU A 13 -11.42 -7.87 -41.40
C GLU A 13 -10.86 -9.22 -40.93
N PRO A 14 -9.65 -9.26 -40.32
CA PRO A 14 -9.20 -10.44 -39.61
C PRO A 14 -9.94 -10.58 -38.27
N SER A 15 -10.69 -11.68 -38.14
CA SER A 15 -11.35 -12.12 -36.91
C SER A 15 -10.36 -12.21 -35.74
N VAL A 16 -10.72 -11.55 -34.62
CA VAL A 16 -9.96 -11.48 -33.35
C VAL A 16 -9.69 -12.87 -32.72
N THR A 17 -10.31 -13.92 -33.24
CA THR A 17 -10.15 -15.31 -32.78
C THR A 17 -8.77 -15.91 -33.06
N GLY A 18 -8.05 -15.47 -34.09
CA GLY A 18 -6.77 -16.09 -34.50
C GLY A 18 -5.54 -15.69 -33.66
N VAL A 19 -5.61 -14.60 -32.90
CA VAL A 19 -4.48 -14.12 -32.07
C VAL A 19 -4.43 -14.86 -30.73
N VAL A 20 -5.60 -15.29 -30.22
CA VAL A 20 -5.72 -16.01 -28.94
C VAL A 20 -5.16 -17.44 -29.07
N GLU A 21 -5.36 -18.11 -30.21
CA GLU A 21 -4.83 -19.46 -30.45
C GLU A 21 -3.29 -19.49 -30.55
N LYS A 22 -2.68 -18.40 -31.06
CA LYS A 22 -1.23 -18.31 -31.19
C LYS A 22 -0.51 -18.01 -29.85
N LEU A 23 -1.18 -17.37 -28.90
CA LEU A 23 -0.63 -17.09 -27.56
C LEU A 23 -0.75 -18.28 -26.60
N ILE A 24 -1.67 -19.21 -26.85
CA ILE A 24 -1.84 -20.42 -26.01
C ILE A 24 -0.79 -21.49 -26.34
N GLN A 25 -0.18 -21.45 -27.54
CA GLN A 25 0.72 -22.50 -28.01
C GLN A 25 2.21 -22.29 -27.67
N GLU A 26 2.60 -21.10 -27.17
CA GLU A 26 3.99 -20.79 -26.74
C GLU A 26 4.20 -20.83 -25.21
N ALA A 27 3.19 -21.23 -24.42
CA ALA A 27 3.27 -21.21 -22.96
C ALA A 27 3.36 -22.61 -22.29
N THR A 28 3.76 -23.66 -23.02
CA THR A 28 4.01 -24.99 -22.43
C THR A 28 5.50 -25.23 -22.20
N HIS A 29 6.10 -24.40 -21.33
CA HIS A 29 7.40 -24.70 -20.76
C HIS A 29 7.27 -25.84 -19.74
N SER A 30 8.17 -26.81 -19.84
CA SER A 30 8.08 -28.18 -19.33
C SER A 30 8.20 -28.38 -17.81
N GLU A 31 7.90 -27.39 -16.98
CA GLU A 31 8.25 -27.43 -15.54
C GLU A 31 7.06 -27.63 -14.58
N ILE A 32 5.82 -27.62 -15.06
CA ILE A 32 4.62 -27.73 -14.17
C ILE A 32 4.17 -29.19 -13.95
N ARG A 33 4.70 -30.15 -14.72
CA ARG A 33 4.23 -31.54 -14.64
C ARG A 33 4.66 -32.25 -13.32
N ASP A 34 5.78 -31.85 -12.73
CA ASP A 34 6.28 -32.47 -11.50
C ASP A 34 5.58 -31.99 -10.22
N LEU A 35 4.88 -30.85 -10.26
CA LEU A 35 4.12 -30.34 -9.11
C LEU A 35 2.71 -30.92 -9.01
N LEU A 36 2.15 -31.45 -10.10
CA LEU A 36 0.81 -32.05 -10.14
C LEU A 36 0.81 -33.56 -9.86
N ALA A 37 1.97 -34.22 -9.91
CA ALA A 37 2.08 -35.67 -9.68
C ALA A 37 2.14 -36.08 -8.19
N ASN A 38 2.23 -35.13 -7.24
CA ASN A 38 2.43 -35.43 -5.82
C ASN A 38 1.23 -35.08 -4.91
N SER A 39 0.06 -34.77 -5.48
CA SER A 39 -1.13 -34.34 -4.71
C SER A 39 -2.21 -35.42 -4.58
N THR A 40 -1.92 -36.68 -4.91
CA THR A 40 -2.84 -37.80 -4.68
C THR A 40 -2.25 -38.78 -3.69
N ALA A 41 -2.40 -38.47 -2.40
CA ALA A 41 -2.28 -39.43 -1.32
C ALA A 41 -3.34 -39.14 -0.25
N GLU A 42 -3.90 -40.24 0.27
CA GLU A 42 -5.13 -40.38 1.04
C GLU A 42 -5.35 -39.47 2.26
N SER A 43 -6.64 -39.28 2.53
CA SER A 43 -7.22 -38.78 3.77
C SER A 43 -6.93 -39.70 4.97
N PRO A 44 -6.55 -39.14 6.13
CA PRO A 44 -6.84 -39.75 7.42
C PRO A 44 -8.02 -39.03 8.09
N ARG A 45 -9.11 -39.78 8.18
CA ARG A 45 -10.12 -39.68 9.24
C ARG A 45 -9.43 -39.95 10.58
N VAL A 46 -9.81 -39.24 11.66
CA VAL A 46 -10.08 -39.76 13.02
C VAL A 46 -10.09 -38.64 14.10
N THR A 47 -11.26 -38.53 14.74
CA THR A 47 -11.52 -38.24 16.17
C THR A 47 -11.52 -36.81 16.71
N SER A 48 -12.76 -36.31 16.87
CA SER A 48 -13.16 -35.33 17.87
C SER A 48 -12.78 -35.79 19.27
N THR A 49 -11.96 -35.00 19.96
CA THR A 49 -11.74 -35.14 21.41
C THR A 49 -12.22 -33.88 22.08
N THR A 50 -13.29 -34.01 22.87
CA THR A 50 -13.81 -32.99 23.78
C THR A 50 -12.84 -32.87 24.96
N THR A 51 -12.27 -31.68 25.17
CA THR A 51 -11.52 -31.35 26.39
C THR A 51 -12.11 -30.11 27.04
N THR A 52 -12.61 -30.35 28.25
CA THR A 52 -13.21 -29.43 29.21
C THR A 52 -12.17 -28.45 29.80
N ALA A 53 -12.67 -27.28 30.20
CA ALA A 53 -11.98 -26.06 30.61
C ALA A 53 -10.82 -26.16 31.62
N THR A 54 -9.91 -25.18 31.57
CA THR A 54 -9.32 -24.57 32.77
C THR A 54 -9.00 -23.10 32.52
N THR A 55 -9.70 -22.22 33.24
CA THR A 55 -9.46 -20.79 33.34
C THR A 55 -8.28 -20.56 34.29
N THR A 56 -7.17 -20.04 33.78
CA THR A 56 -6.07 -19.56 34.63
C THR A 56 -6.10 -18.04 34.63
N THR A 57 -6.72 -17.51 35.67
CA THR A 57 -6.73 -16.10 36.05
C THR A 57 -5.35 -15.74 36.59
N SER A 58 -4.52 -15.09 35.77
CA SER A 58 -3.29 -14.47 36.26
C SER A 58 -3.58 -13.00 36.57
N SER A 59 -3.81 -12.75 37.86
CA SER A 59 -3.99 -11.43 38.45
C SER A 59 -2.62 -10.75 38.56
N THR A 60 -2.31 -9.83 37.64
CA THR A 60 -1.12 -8.97 37.77
C THR A 60 -1.56 -7.65 38.40
N THR A 61 -1.29 -7.52 39.69
CA THR A 61 -1.48 -6.30 40.49
C THR A 61 -0.49 -5.24 40.02
N PHE A 62 -0.96 -4.21 39.32
CA PHE A 62 -0.16 -3.04 39.00
C PHE A 62 -0.40 -1.94 40.04
N THR A 63 0.64 -1.65 40.80
CA THR A 63 0.70 -0.59 41.82
C THR A 63 0.60 0.77 41.13
N THR A 64 -0.45 1.53 41.45
CA THR A 64 -0.63 2.91 41.04
C THR A 64 0.30 3.81 41.84
N SER A 65 1.40 4.26 41.22
CA SER A 65 2.24 5.33 41.74
C SER A 65 1.78 6.66 41.15
N THR A 66 1.01 7.40 41.94
CA THR A 66 0.60 8.78 41.67
C THR A 66 1.82 9.68 41.86
N SER A 67 2.45 10.10 40.76
CA SER A 67 3.44 11.18 40.76
C SER A 67 2.77 12.44 40.23
N THR A 68 2.45 13.34 41.15
CA THR A 68 1.94 14.68 40.87
C THR A 68 3.13 15.57 40.54
N GLU A 69 3.36 15.85 39.26
CA GLU A 69 4.38 16.82 38.82
C GLU A 69 3.75 17.85 37.85
N PRO A 70 4.14 19.15 37.91
CA PRO A 70 3.35 20.25 37.38
C PRO A 70 3.26 20.27 35.86
N THR A 71 2.03 20.45 35.36
CA THR A 71 1.72 20.79 33.98
C THR A 71 2.30 22.17 33.64
N THR A 72 3.38 22.19 32.86
CA THR A 72 3.80 23.40 32.14
C THR A 72 3.22 23.34 30.74
N THR A 73 2.09 24.02 30.54
CA THR A 73 1.44 24.19 29.25
C THR A 73 2.29 25.12 28.37
N THR A 74 3.21 24.54 27.59
CA THR A 74 3.85 25.26 26.49
C THR A 74 3.01 25.07 25.24
N THR A 75 2.17 26.05 24.95
CA THR A 75 1.48 26.21 23.66
C THR A 75 2.53 26.32 22.55
N ARG A 76 2.81 25.21 21.87
CA ARG A 76 3.63 25.21 20.64
C ARG A 76 2.74 25.62 19.47
N THR A 77 2.87 26.88 19.10
CA THR A 77 2.37 27.45 17.85
C THR A 77 2.94 26.68 16.66
N PRO A 78 2.13 26.30 15.65
CA PRO A 78 2.66 25.68 14.43
C PRO A 78 3.51 26.71 13.68
N LEU A 79 4.83 26.51 13.64
CA LEU A 79 5.72 27.32 12.81
C LEU A 79 5.41 27.01 11.34
N LYS A 80 4.79 27.99 10.67
CA LYS A 80 4.83 28.09 9.22
C LYS A 80 6.29 28.20 8.79
N ALA A 81 6.79 27.18 8.10
CA ALA A 81 8.00 27.28 7.30
C ALA A 81 7.73 28.23 6.12
N VAL A 82 7.97 29.52 6.35
CA VAL A 82 8.14 30.50 5.26
C VAL A 82 9.46 30.15 4.58
N ARG A 83 9.36 29.86 3.28
CA ARG A 83 10.46 29.45 2.42
C ARG A 83 11.32 30.69 2.11
N ASP A 84 12.14 31.10 3.07
CA ASP A 84 13.16 32.11 2.82
C ASP A 84 14.38 31.46 2.19
N THR A 85 14.88 32.12 1.14
CA THR A 85 16.00 31.69 0.32
C THR A 85 17.30 32.07 1.02
N ASN A 86 17.50 31.53 2.22
CA ASN A 86 18.73 31.68 2.98
C ASN A 86 19.09 30.31 3.55
N TRP A 87 20.10 29.66 2.96
CA TRP A 87 20.70 28.42 3.46
C TRP A 87 21.50 28.72 4.74
N THR A 88 20.86 29.30 5.76
CA THR A 88 21.30 29.12 7.13
C THR A 88 21.20 27.64 7.42
N SER A 89 22.34 26.98 7.61
CA SER A 89 22.42 25.54 7.83
C SER A 89 21.48 25.18 8.98
N VAL A 90 20.35 24.56 8.65
CA VAL A 90 19.40 24.06 9.64
C VAL A 90 20.18 23.08 10.52
N GLU A 91 20.21 23.35 11.81
CA GLU A 91 20.83 22.46 12.79
C GLU A 91 20.03 21.16 12.83
N CYS A 92 20.74 20.03 12.86
CA CYS A 92 20.09 18.73 12.85
C CYS A 92 19.51 18.44 14.24
N GLU A 93 18.23 18.05 14.28
CA GLU A 93 17.56 17.58 15.49
C GLU A 93 17.48 16.05 15.45
N GLU A 94 18.11 15.39 16.42
CA GLU A 94 18.10 13.92 16.51
C GLU A 94 16.68 13.38 16.66
N GLU A 95 16.39 12.27 15.98
CA GLU A 95 15.10 11.57 15.99
C GLU A 95 13.89 12.39 15.48
N ALA A 96 14.11 13.59 14.95
CA ALA A 96 13.06 14.40 14.35
C ALA A 96 12.43 13.67 13.14
N THR A 97 11.11 13.81 12.96
CA THR A 97 10.42 13.21 11.81
C THR A 97 10.86 13.87 10.51
N CYS A 98 11.18 13.06 9.51
CA CYS A 98 11.61 13.54 8.20
C CYS A 98 10.97 12.76 7.06
N TYR A 99 10.90 13.38 5.88
CA TYR A 99 10.43 12.79 4.63
C TYR A 99 11.51 12.82 3.55
N ALA A 100 12.56 13.60 3.74
CA ALA A 100 13.80 13.60 2.97
C ALA A 100 14.99 14.05 3.84
N ASP A 101 16.22 13.80 3.38
CA ASP A 101 17.44 14.23 4.08
C ASP A 101 17.49 15.75 4.32
N ALA A 102 16.88 16.53 3.43
CA ALA A 102 16.81 17.99 3.55
C ALA A 102 16.05 18.46 4.81
N ASP A 103 15.16 17.63 5.36
CA ASP A 103 14.43 17.94 6.59
C ASP A 103 15.33 17.81 7.83
N CYS A 104 16.47 17.11 7.72
CA CYS A 104 17.42 16.86 8.80
C CYS A 104 18.62 17.83 8.82
N GLY A 105 18.63 18.86 7.97
CA GLY A 105 19.73 19.82 7.90
C GLY A 105 21.05 19.16 7.48
N LYS A 106 21.99 19.00 8.44
CA LYS A 106 23.28 18.30 8.22
C LYS A 106 23.21 16.79 8.45
N GLY A 107 22.08 16.27 8.93
CA GLY A 107 21.86 14.84 9.18
C GLY A 107 21.36 14.07 7.95
N GLN A 108 20.94 12.83 8.20
CA GLN A 108 20.30 11.96 7.22
C GLN A 108 18.94 11.52 7.72
N CYS A 109 17.98 11.39 6.80
CA CYS A 109 16.67 10.84 7.10
C CYS A 109 16.72 9.33 6.96
N LEU A 110 16.51 8.59 8.05
CA LEU A 110 16.54 7.14 8.08
C LEU A 110 15.12 6.58 8.03
N GLY A 111 14.83 5.77 7.01
CA GLY A 111 13.55 5.07 6.88
C GLY A 111 13.39 4.37 5.53
N VAL A 112 12.24 3.76 5.31
CA VAL A 112 11.92 3.04 4.07
C VAL A 112 10.88 3.82 3.28
N PHE A 113 11.10 3.98 1.97
CA PHE A 113 10.20 4.72 1.07
C PHE A 113 9.87 6.13 1.58
N LEU A 114 10.90 6.85 2.00
CA LEU A 114 10.80 8.22 2.53
C LEU A 114 10.10 9.17 1.55
N GLY A 115 9.13 9.93 2.06
CA GLY A 115 8.36 10.88 1.27
C GLY A 115 7.55 10.22 0.17
N LYS A 116 7.20 8.92 0.30
CA LYS A 116 6.38 8.18 -0.68
C LYS A 116 5.12 7.58 -0.08
N CYS A 117 4.07 7.47 -0.89
CA CYS A 117 2.81 6.89 -0.43
C CYS A 117 2.94 5.41 -0.08
N ASN A 118 2.57 5.03 1.13
CA ASN A 118 2.61 3.65 1.60
C ASN A 118 1.27 2.94 1.35
N CYS A 119 1.14 2.26 0.21
CA CYS A 119 -0.05 1.47 -0.10
C CYS A 119 -0.20 0.20 0.74
N HIS A 120 0.89 -0.31 1.34
CA HIS A 120 0.82 -1.52 2.18
C HIS A 120 0.04 -1.26 3.46
N ALA A 121 -0.20 0.01 3.82
CA ALA A 121 -1.09 0.36 4.93
C ALA A 121 -2.54 -0.06 4.69
N CYS A 122 -3.00 -0.15 3.43
CA CYS A 122 -4.36 -0.60 3.15
C CYS A 122 -4.46 -2.12 3.24
N VAL A 123 -5.02 -2.60 4.34
CA VAL A 123 -5.27 -4.03 4.57
C VAL A 123 -6.60 -4.40 3.93
N ALA A 124 -6.58 -5.21 2.88
CA ALA A 124 -7.78 -5.60 2.15
C ALA A 124 -8.56 -6.73 2.83
N ASN A 125 -9.87 -6.80 2.55
CA ASN A 125 -10.78 -7.89 2.93
C ASN A 125 -10.95 -8.11 4.45
N ILE A 126 -10.66 -7.09 5.27
CA ILE A 126 -10.99 -7.07 6.69
C ILE A 126 -12.26 -6.27 6.94
N ASN A 127 -12.93 -6.53 8.06
CA ASN A 127 -14.05 -5.72 8.51
C ASN A 127 -13.59 -4.29 8.86
N CYS A 128 -14.45 -3.32 8.59
CA CYS A 128 -14.18 -1.91 8.88
C CYS A 128 -15.47 -1.15 9.18
N ASP A 129 -15.36 -0.11 9.98
CA ASP A 129 -16.41 0.89 10.18
C ASP A 129 -16.10 2.18 9.40
N SER A 130 -14.81 2.40 9.09
CA SER A 130 -14.29 3.62 8.49
C SER A 130 -13.07 3.35 7.59
N ASP A 131 -12.71 4.33 6.77
CA ASP A 131 -11.50 4.25 5.93
C ASP A 131 -10.21 4.15 6.76
N SER A 132 -10.20 4.68 8.00
CA SER A 132 -9.06 4.56 8.92
C SER A 132 -8.74 3.10 9.27
N ASP A 133 -9.75 2.25 9.39
CA ASP A 133 -9.56 0.82 9.66
C ASP A 133 -8.89 0.11 8.48
N CYS A 134 -9.06 0.66 7.28
CA CYS A 134 -8.41 0.24 6.05
C CYS A 134 -7.09 0.98 5.78
N GLY A 135 -6.41 1.46 6.83
CA GLY A 135 -5.14 2.18 6.71
C GLY A 135 -5.26 3.60 6.17
N GLY A 136 -6.46 4.19 6.21
CA GLY A 136 -6.71 5.58 5.84
C GLY A 136 -6.98 5.81 4.35
N LEU A 137 -6.90 4.78 3.49
CA LEU A 137 -7.21 4.95 2.08
C LEU A 137 -8.68 5.35 1.91
N ARG A 138 -8.89 6.55 1.37
CA ARG A 138 -10.23 7.13 1.21
C ARG A 138 -11.10 6.29 0.26
N LYS A 139 -12.32 6.01 0.69
CA LYS A 139 -13.31 5.09 0.10
C LYS A 139 -12.90 3.63 0.11
N ALA A 140 -11.95 3.22 0.96
CA ALA A 140 -11.58 1.81 1.11
C ALA A 140 -12.63 1.02 1.88
N CYS A 141 -13.24 1.58 2.92
CA CYS A 141 -14.28 0.87 3.65
C CYS A 141 -15.59 0.91 2.87
N GLN A 142 -16.00 -0.23 2.31
CA GLN A 142 -17.23 -0.36 1.52
C GLN A 142 -18.00 -1.59 1.98
N ASP A 143 -19.27 -1.38 2.36
CA ASP A 143 -20.16 -2.43 2.85
C ASP A 143 -19.58 -3.18 4.07
N GLY A 144 -18.90 -2.45 4.95
CA GLY A 144 -18.24 -2.99 6.14
C GLY A 144 -16.98 -3.81 5.88
N ILE A 145 -16.41 -3.74 4.66
CA ILE A 145 -15.19 -4.45 4.27
C ILE A 145 -14.21 -3.53 3.54
N CYS A 146 -12.92 -3.66 3.85
CA CYS A 146 -11.85 -2.92 3.18
C CYS A 146 -11.62 -3.40 1.74
N ARG A 147 -11.98 -2.58 0.76
CA ARG A 147 -11.80 -2.82 -0.69
C ARG A 147 -10.72 -1.92 -1.29
N CYS A 148 -9.47 -2.13 -0.87
CA CYS A 148 -8.31 -1.33 -1.26
C CYS A 148 -8.13 -1.15 -2.78
N ALA A 149 -8.17 -2.25 -3.55
CA ALA A 149 -8.02 -2.19 -5.00
C ALA A 149 -9.16 -1.39 -5.67
N LYS A 150 -10.39 -1.55 -5.18
CA LYS A 150 -11.55 -0.82 -5.68
C LYS A 150 -11.43 0.67 -5.36
N ALA A 151 -10.98 1.03 -4.17
CA ALA A 151 -10.75 2.42 -3.78
C ALA A 151 -9.66 3.08 -4.65
N LEU A 152 -8.53 2.41 -4.88
CA LEU A 152 -7.48 2.89 -5.78
C LEU A 152 -8.00 3.09 -7.22
N ALA A 153 -8.87 2.20 -7.70
CA ALA A 153 -9.54 2.38 -8.98
C ALA A 153 -10.39 3.66 -9.03
N THR A 154 -11.06 4.03 -7.94
CA THR A 154 -11.78 5.32 -7.87
C THR A 154 -10.89 6.55 -7.90
N HIS A 155 -9.58 6.39 -7.62
CA HIS A 155 -8.58 7.45 -7.65
C HIS A 155 -7.73 7.44 -8.94
N GLY A 156 -8.17 6.71 -9.97
CA GLY A 156 -7.54 6.71 -11.29
C GLY A 156 -6.55 5.57 -11.55
N PHE A 157 -6.49 4.55 -10.70
CA PHE A 157 -5.68 3.34 -10.90
C PHE A 157 -6.57 2.13 -11.17
N PRO A 158 -7.09 1.96 -12.40
CA PRO A 158 -8.12 0.98 -12.71
C PRO A 158 -7.69 -0.46 -12.39
N LEU A 159 -6.40 -0.74 -12.52
CA LEU A 159 -5.80 -2.00 -12.11
C LEU A 159 -4.94 -1.81 -10.86
N TYR A 160 -4.98 -2.77 -9.95
CA TYR A 160 -4.14 -2.73 -8.75
C TYR A 160 -2.65 -2.66 -9.09
N ILE A 161 -2.23 -3.33 -10.16
CA ILE A 161 -0.84 -3.28 -10.64
C ILE A 161 -0.43 -1.88 -11.14
N ASP A 162 -1.36 -1.09 -11.68
CA ASP A 162 -1.07 0.31 -12.04
C ASP A 162 -0.77 1.14 -10.79
N ALA A 163 -1.55 0.93 -9.72
CA ALA A 163 -1.26 1.59 -8.45
C ALA A 163 0.12 1.18 -7.91
N LEU A 164 0.45 -0.11 -7.92
CA LEU A 164 1.74 -0.60 -7.43
C LEU A 164 2.94 -0.02 -8.20
N THR A 165 2.82 0.13 -9.52
CA THR A 165 3.93 0.54 -10.38
C THR A 165 4.04 2.06 -10.56
N LYS A 166 2.95 2.81 -10.40
CA LYS A 166 2.90 4.25 -10.70
C LYS A 166 2.60 5.13 -9.49
N PHE A 167 2.18 4.55 -8.36
CA PHE A 167 1.73 5.30 -7.19
C PHE A 167 2.37 4.81 -5.90
N CYS A 168 2.22 3.55 -5.57
CA CYS A 168 2.74 2.95 -4.33
C CYS A 168 4.26 3.02 -4.31
N SER A 169 4.82 3.62 -3.26
CA SER A 169 6.25 3.88 -3.14
C SER A 169 6.86 4.74 -4.26
N GLN A 170 6.04 5.31 -5.15
CA GLN A 170 6.48 6.14 -6.28
C GLN A 170 6.05 7.60 -6.14
N ARG A 171 4.78 7.81 -5.78
CA ARG A 171 4.18 9.13 -5.63
C ARG A 171 4.78 9.83 -4.42
N SER A 172 5.33 11.03 -4.65
CA SER A 172 5.87 11.85 -3.58
C SER A 172 4.76 12.44 -2.69
N CYS A 173 5.05 12.53 -1.40
CA CYS A 173 4.18 13.07 -0.38
C CYS A 173 4.99 13.72 0.74
N THR A 174 4.28 14.51 1.54
CA THR A 174 4.71 15.09 2.81
C THR A 174 3.60 14.89 3.84
N GLU A 175 3.85 15.25 5.10
CA GLU A 175 2.87 15.14 6.19
C GLU A 175 1.52 15.79 5.86
N THR A 176 1.54 16.97 5.23
CA THR A 176 0.32 17.74 4.96
C THR A 176 -0.27 17.49 3.58
N SER A 177 0.38 16.68 2.75
CA SER A 177 -0.08 16.47 1.38
C SER A 177 -1.21 15.43 1.33
N ASP A 178 -2.31 15.74 0.64
CA ASP A 178 -3.35 14.76 0.32
C ASP A 178 -3.01 13.95 -0.96
N SER A 179 -1.72 13.85 -1.32
CA SER A 179 -1.29 13.18 -2.55
C SER A 179 -1.42 11.66 -2.48
N CYS A 180 -1.59 11.11 -1.27
CA CYS A 180 -1.73 9.68 -1.02
C CYS A 180 -3.18 9.22 -0.80
N PHE A 181 -4.17 10.09 -1.01
CA PHE A 181 -5.58 9.78 -0.83
C PHE A 181 -5.93 9.24 0.56
N GLY A 182 -5.29 9.79 1.60
CA GLY A 182 -5.43 9.37 2.99
C GLY A 182 -4.51 8.23 3.45
N LEU A 183 -3.81 7.55 2.53
CA LEU A 183 -2.76 6.61 2.92
C LEU A 183 -1.60 7.34 3.61
N PRO A 184 -0.91 6.69 4.56
CA PRO A 184 0.25 7.28 5.22
C PRO A 184 1.38 7.55 4.23
N CYS A 185 2.03 8.69 4.43
CA CYS A 185 3.28 9.02 3.77
C CYS A 185 4.45 8.37 4.52
N GLY A 186 5.35 7.70 3.81
CA GLY A 186 6.54 7.09 4.39
C GLY A 186 7.41 8.14 5.07
N ARG A 187 7.59 8.01 6.38
CA ARG A 187 8.40 8.90 7.20
C ARG A 187 9.62 8.17 7.75
N GLY A 188 10.65 8.93 8.03
CA GLY A 188 11.84 8.49 8.73
C GLY A 188 12.09 9.27 10.00
N ILE A 189 13.25 9.04 10.57
CA ILE A 189 13.82 9.79 11.69
C ILE A 189 15.17 10.37 11.28
N CYS A 190 15.45 11.59 11.73
CA CYS A 190 16.75 12.20 11.51
C CYS A 190 17.83 11.52 12.36
N SER A 191 18.98 11.29 11.74
CA SER A 191 20.22 10.90 12.41
C SER A 191 21.27 11.98 12.16
N CYS A 192 21.70 12.62 13.24
CA CYS A 192 22.73 13.65 13.20
C CYS A 192 24.12 13.02 13.35
N LYS A 193 25.14 13.72 12.86
CA LYS A 193 26.54 13.29 12.91
C LYS A 193 27.40 14.40 13.50
#